data_AF-A0A969SFB1-F1
#
_entry.id   AF-A0A969SFB1-F1
#
_cell.length_a   1.000
_cell.length_b   1.000
_cell.length_c   1.000
_cell.angle_alpha   90.00
_cell.angle_beta   90.00
_cell.angle_gamma   90.00
#
_symmetry.space_group_name_H-M   'P 1'
#
loop_
_entity.id
_entity.type
_entity.pdbx_description
1 polymer ?
#
loop_
_entity_poly.entity_id
_entity_poly.type
_entity_poly.pdbx_seq_one_letter_code
_entity_poly.pdbx_strand_id
1 'polypeptide(L)'
;MQNYTEKFYNHLQKTSQESAKEIIPIVWEFVQPQRVIDVGCGTGTWLSAFKEFGVAEILGVDGDWVDIKMLEIPAENFLALDLTKPLAIDKQFDLVVSLEVAEHLPPECAKIFVGSLVKLGPVILFSAAVPCQGGTNHINEQWPDYWAKLFQEQGYVTIDCLRSKIWQNDRVKWYYAQNIFIFADREYLATNQLLQKEVDRTNIFQLSLIHPQLYLRTASEAIKLRQEIANVLALTDSRISLKKVLFSLLTLTKARLSRKIKQLF
;
A
#
# COMPACT_ATOMS: atom_id res chain seq x y z
N MET A 1 -11.67 2.54 -17.07
CA MET A 1 -11.33 1.90 -15.79
C MET A 1 -11.33 0.40 -16.01
N GLN A 2 -10.23 -0.30 -15.66
CA GLN A 2 -10.15 -1.75 -15.75
C GLN A 2 -10.76 -2.35 -14.48
N ASN A 3 -11.81 -3.16 -14.63
CA ASN A 3 -12.42 -3.88 -13.52
C ASN A 3 -11.43 -4.91 -12.97
N TYR A 4 -11.16 -4.85 -11.66
CA TYR A 4 -10.40 -5.89 -10.95
C TYR A 4 -11.13 -7.24 -11.06
N THR A 5 -10.39 -8.32 -11.26
CA THR A 5 -10.98 -9.66 -11.41
C THR A 5 -11.22 -10.32 -10.06
N GLU A 6 -12.23 -11.18 -9.94
CA GLU A 6 -12.49 -12.01 -8.75
C GLU A 6 -11.24 -12.78 -8.26
N LYS A 7 -10.41 -13.30 -9.18
CA LYS A 7 -9.13 -13.96 -8.84
C LYS A 7 -8.11 -13.03 -8.19
N PHE A 8 -8.11 -11.75 -8.57
CA PHE A 8 -7.24 -10.73 -8.00
C PHE A 8 -7.66 -10.43 -6.55
N TYR A 9 -8.96 -10.23 -6.31
CA TYR A 9 -9.50 -10.07 -4.96
C TYR A 9 -9.19 -11.30 -4.08
N ASN A 10 -9.52 -12.51 -4.52
CA ASN A 10 -9.28 -13.73 -3.72
C ASN A 10 -7.81 -13.94 -3.34
N HIS A 11 -6.86 -13.61 -4.23
CA HIS A 11 -5.43 -13.70 -3.89
C HIS A 11 -5.01 -12.63 -2.89
N LEU A 12 -5.42 -11.37 -3.12
CA LEU A 12 -5.12 -10.26 -2.23
C LEU A 12 -5.69 -10.52 -0.84
N GLN A 13 -6.96 -10.91 -0.75
CA GLN A 13 -7.66 -11.22 0.49
C GLN A 13 -6.85 -12.19 1.36
N LYS A 14 -6.44 -13.35 0.80
CA LYS A 14 -5.65 -14.32 1.57
C LYS A 14 -4.33 -13.72 2.07
N THR A 15 -3.61 -12.99 1.21
CA THR A 15 -2.30 -12.43 1.56
C THR A 15 -2.37 -11.26 2.55
N SER A 16 -3.41 -10.43 2.44
CA SER A 16 -3.66 -9.31 3.33
C SER A 16 -4.16 -9.81 4.68
N GLN A 17 -4.99 -10.86 4.71
CA GLN A 17 -5.47 -11.46 5.95
C GLN A 17 -4.32 -12.06 6.78
N GLU A 18 -3.39 -12.79 6.16
CA GLU A 18 -2.20 -13.32 6.85
C GLU A 18 -1.35 -12.17 7.44
N SER A 19 -1.11 -11.10 6.67
CA SER A 19 -0.35 -9.94 7.15
C SER A 19 -1.07 -9.21 8.29
N ALA A 20 -2.39 -9.04 8.18
CA ALA A 20 -3.21 -8.38 9.19
C ALA A 20 -3.14 -9.11 10.53
N LYS A 21 -3.21 -10.45 10.52
CA LYS A 21 -3.11 -11.28 11.74
C LYS A 21 -1.78 -11.15 12.47
N GLU A 22 -0.71 -10.79 11.76
CA GLU A 22 0.61 -10.55 12.35
C GLU A 22 0.80 -9.10 12.80
N ILE A 23 0.23 -8.13 12.07
CA ILE A 23 0.42 -6.69 12.32
C ILE A 23 -0.53 -6.16 13.40
N ILE A 24 -1.79 -6.59 13.40
CA ILE A 24 -2.82 -6.11 14.35
C ILE A 24 -2.40 -6.30 15.82
N PRO A 25 -1.84 -7.46 16.26
CA PRO A 25 -1.38 -7.61 17.63
C PRO A 25 -0.32 -6.58 18.03
N ILE A 26 0.56 -6.20 17.10
CA ILE A 26 1.60 -5.19 17.35
C ILE A 26 0.96 -3.80 17.46
N VAL A 27 0.02 -3.46 16.58
CA VAL A 27 -0.75 -2.20 16.67
C VAL A 27 -1.54 -2.13 17.98
N TRP A 28 -2.05 -3.27 18.46
CA TRP A 28 -2.79 -3.36 19.72
C TRP A 28 -1.92 -3.04 20.94
N GLU A 29 -0.62 -3.34 20.93
CA GLU A 29 0.31 -2.94 22.00
C GLU A 29 0.31 -1.41 22.22
N PHE A 30 -0.02 -0.64 21.19
CA PHE A 30 0.09 0.82 21.19
C PHE A 30 -1.25 1.56 21.30
N VAL A 31 -2.30 1.07 20.64
CA VAL A 31 -3.53 1.86 20.43
C VAL A 31 -4.78 1.26 21.10
N GLN A 32 -4.90 -0.08 21.14
CA GLN A 32 -6.09 -0.79 21.66
C GLN A 32 -7.44 -0.23 21.16
N PRO A 33 -7.60 0.00 19.83
CA PRO A 33 -8.72 0.76 19.30
C PRO A 33 -10.06 0.02 19.51
N GLN A 34 -11.10 0.77 19.86
CA GLN A 34 -12.48 0.25 19.92
C GLN A 34 -13.22 0.51 18.62
N ARG A 35 -12.83 1.57 17.89
CA ARG A 35 -13.42 2.00 16.62
C ARG A 35 -12.33 2.14 15.57
N VAL A 36 -12.42 1.37 14.50
CA VAL A 36 -11.47 1.39 13.37
C VAL A 36 -12.17 1.80 12.09
N ILE A 37 -11.57 2.71 11.33
CA ILE A 37 -11.95 2.98 9.94
C ILE A 37 -10.82 2.57 9.01
N ASP A 38 -11.14 1.94 7.89
CA ASP A 38 -10.18 1.58 6.84
C ASP A 38 -10.57 2.29 5.54
N VAL A 39 -9.69 3.17 5.06
CA VAL A 39 -9.90 4.03 3.90
C VAL A 39 -9.10 3.47 2.73
N GLY A 40 -9.81 3.04 1.69
CA GLY A 40 -9.29 2.13 0.67
C GLY A 40 -9.35 0.66 1.11
N CYS A 41 -10.43 0.28 1.81
CA CYS A 41 -10.55 -1.03 2.45
C CYS A 41 -10.71 -2.22 1.50
N GLY A 42 -10.95 -1.99 0.21
CA GLY A 42 -11.31 -3.01 -0.77
C GLY A 42 -12.52 -3.82 -0.31
N THR A 43 -12.35 -5.12 -0.11
CA THR A 43 -13.41 -6.00 0.42
C THR A 43 -13.51 -6.02 1.94
N GLY A 44 -12.74 -5.20 2.65
CA GLY A 44 -12.77 -5.11 4.12
C GLY A 44 -11.93 -6.17 4.84
N THR A 45 -10.95 -6.80 4.17
CA THR A 45 -10.12 -7.88 4.76
C THR A 45 -9.44 -7.47 6.06
N TRP A 46 -8.85 -6.27 6.13
CA TRP A 46 -8.22 -5.76 7.35
C TRP A 46 -9.24 -5.52 8.47
N LEU A 47 -10.39 -4.94 8.14
CA LEU A 47 -11.48 -4.71 9.10
C LEU A 47 -12.07 -6.01 9.64
N SER A 48 -12.19 -7.04 8.80
CA SER A 48 -12.58 -8.39 9.23
C SER A 48 -11.60 -8.95 10.27
N ALA A 49 -10.30 -8.83 10.01
CA ALA A 49 -9.26 -9.22 10.98
C ALA A 49 -9.31 -8.40 12.27
N PHE A 50 -9.56 -7.09 12.20
CA PHE A 50 -9.76 -6.25 13.39
C PHE A 50 -11.00 -6.69 14.20
N LYS A 51 -12.09 -7.06 13.52
CA LYS A 51 -13.29 -7.60 14.19
C LYS A 51 -13.02 -8.94 14.87
N GLU A 52 -12.33 -9.85 14.20
CA GLU A 52 -11.88 -11.13 14.80
C GLU A 52 -11.00 -10.88 16.04
N PHE A 53 -10.17 -9.84 16.02
CA PHE A 53 -9.31 -9.47 17.14
C PHE A 53 -10.06 -8.81 18.32
N GLY A 54 -11.31 -8.39 18.12
CA GLY A 54 -12.17 -7.85 19.19
C GLY A 54 -12.50 -6.36 19.08
N VAL A 55 -12.22 -5.69 17.96
CA VAL A 55 -12.65 -4.31 17.73
C VAL A 55 -14.18 -4.22 17.70
N ALA A 56 -14.76 -3.30 18.49
CA ALA A 56 -16.20 -3.19 18.64
C ALA A 56 -16.88 -2.63 17.38
N GLU A 57 -16.35 -1.55 16.82
CA GLU A 57 -16.94 -0.88 15.67
C GLU A 57 -15.94 -0.74 14.52
N ILE A 58 -16.40 -1.05 13.31
CA ILE A 58 -15.62 -0.91 12.09
C ILE A 58 -16.37 -0.10 11.05
N LEU A 59 -15.64 0.61 10.19
CA LEU A 59 -16.18 1.22 8.98
C LEU A 59 -15.19 1.09 7.84
N GLY A 60 -15.61 0.52 6.72
CA GLY A 60 -14.85 0.49 5.48
C GLY A 60 -15.27 1.61 4.56
N VAL A 61 -14.31 2.25 3.91
CA VAL A 61 -14.54 3.22 2.85
C VAL A 61 -13.73 2.81 1.64
N ASP A 62 -14.37 2.71 0.48
CA ASP A 62 -13.71 2.51 -0.82
C ASP A 62 -14.59 3.07 -1.93
N GLY A 63 -14.23 2.91 -3.20
CA GLY A 63 -15.06 3.36 -4.32
C GLY A 63 -16.28 2.48 -4.59
N ASP A 64 -17.16 2.98 -5.45
CA ASP A 64 -18.39 2.31 -5.88
C ASP A 64 -18.16 1.08 -6.78
N TRP A 65 -16.89 0.82 -7.15
CA TRP A 65 -16.47 -0.36 -7.90
C TRP A 65 -16.36 -1.63 -7.07
N VAL A 66 -16.36 -1.54 -5.73
CA VAL A 66 -16.33 -2.72 -4.85
C VAL A 66 -17.65 -3.47 -4.94
N ASP A 67 -17.60 -4.76 -5.29
CA ASP A 67 -18.79 -5.61 -5.27
C ASP A 67 -19.17 -5.92 -3.82
N ILE A 68 -20.32 -5.41 -3.39
CA ILE A 68 -20.89 -5.59 -2.04
C ILE A 68 -20.99 -7.09 -1.68
N LYS A 69 -21.17 -7.98 -2.67
CA LYS A 69 -21.26 -9.44 -2.43
C LYS A 69 -19.92 -10.08 -2.05
N MET A 70 -18.81 -9.39 -2.30
CA MET A 70 -17.46 -9.86 -1.94
C MET A 70 -16.97 -9.28 -0.62
N LEU A 71 -17.77 -8.46 0.07
CA LEU A 71 -17.38 -7.88 1.35
C LEU A 71 -17.18 -8.98 2.41
N GLU A 72 -16.09 -8.85 3.16
CA GLU A 72 -15.76 -9.68 4.33
C GLU A 72 -16.25 -9.03 5.64
N ILE A 73 -16.95 -7.91 5.52
CA ILE A 73 -17.59 -7.16 6.60
C ILE A 73 -19.08 -6.98 6.29
N PRO A 74 -19.93 -6.70 7.30
CA PRO A 74 -21.34 -6.38 7.04
C PRO A 74 -21.47 -5.19 6.09
N ALA A 75 -22.44 -5.26 5.17
CA ALA A 75 -22.62 -4.22 4.15
C ALA A 75 -22.96 -2.85 4.75
N GLU A 76 -23.63 -2.82 5.90
CA GLU A 76 -23.91 -1.62 6.68
C GLU A 76 -22.66 -0.96 7.28
N ASN A 77 -21.54 -1.68 7.33
CA ASN A 77 -20.23 -1.18 7.76
C ASN A 77 -19.35 -0.77 6.57
N PHE A 78 -19.91 -0.57 5.37
CA PHE A 78 -19.19 -0.12 4.18
C PHE A 78 -19.82 1.14 3.58
N LEU A 79 -18.99 2.10 3.16
CA LEU A 79 -19.40 3.29 2.43
C LEU A 79 -18.62 3.43 1.11
N ALA A 80 -19.37 3.55 0.02
CA ALA A 80 -18.81 3.89 -1.28
C ALA A 80 -18.59 5.41 -1.38
N LEU A 81 -17.33 5.88 -1.32
CA LEU A 81 -16.95 7.29 -1.43
C LEU A 81 -15.76 7.47 -2.39
N ASP A 82 -15.73 8.62 -3.05
CA ASP A 82 -14.61 9.03 -3.90
C ASP A 82 -13.44 9.53 -3.05
N LEU A 83 -12.40 8.70 -2.91
CA LEU A 83 -11.19 8.99 -2.13
C LEU A 83 -10.36 10.16 -2.68
N THR A 84 -10.65 10.65 -3.89
CA THR A 84 -9.98 11.84 -4.45
C THR A 84 -10.54 13.15 -3.89
N LYS A 85 -11.64 13.09 -3.14
CA LYS A 85 -12.38 14.22 -2.56
C LYS A 85 -12.32 14.19 -1.03
N PRO A 86 -12.62 15.30 -0.36
CA PRO A 86 -12.76 15.31 1.10
C PRO A 86 -13.81 14.29 1.57
N LEU A 87 -13.44 13.45 2.54
CA LEU A 87 -14.35 12.46 3.12
C LEU A 87 -15.26 13.13 4.17
N ALA A 88 -16.56 13.21 3.86
CA ALA A 88 -17.57 13.75 4.77
C ALA A 88 -18.14 12.66 5.67
N ILE A 89 -17.38 12.29 6.71
CA ILE A 89 -17.77 11.29 7.71
C ILE A 89 -17.81 11.98 9.07
N ASP A 90 -19.01 12.12 9.63
CA ASP A 90 -19.25 12.79 10.92
C ASP A 90 -19.06 11.81 12.10
N LYS A 91 -17.91 11.14 12.12
CA LYS A 91 -17.53 10.18 13.16
C LYS A 91 -16.03 10.15 13.34
N GLN A 92 -15.60 10.11 14.60
CA GLN A 92 -14.21 9.92 14.99
C GLN A 92 -13.95 8.44 15.31
N PHE A 93 -12.74 7.99 14.97
CA PHE A 93 -12.24 6.65 15.17
C PHE A 93 -10.98 6.70 16.02
N ASP A 94 -10.68 5.60 16.71
CA ASP A 94 -9.49 5.52 17.56
C ASP A 94 -8.25 5.15 16.72
N LEU A 95 -8.48 4.47 15.59
CA LEU A 95 -7.48 4.13 14.58
C LEU A 95 -8.05 4.29 13.17
N VAL A 96 -7.33 5.02 12.33
CA VAL A 96 -7.55 5.13 10.89
C VAL A 96 -6.55 4.23 10.18
N VAL A 97 -6.99 3.43 9.22
CA VAL A 97 -6.16 2.51 8.43
C VAL A 97 -6.23 2.95 6.97
N SER A 98 -5.09 2.93 6.27
CA SER A 98 -5.01 3.16 4.82
C SER A 98 -3.73 2.51 4.31
N LEU A 99 -3.82 1.31 3.76
CA LEU A 99 -2.67 0.47 3.43
C LEU A 99 -2.63 0.11 1.95
N GLU A 100 -1.60 0.57 1.24
CA GLU A 100 -1.42 0.41 -0.22
C GLU A 100 -2.61 1.00 -1.02
N VAL A 101 -2.90 2.27 -0.76
CA VAL A 101 -4.04 3.00 -1.35
C VAL A 101 -3.58 4.28 -2.06
N ALA A 102 -2.75 5.09 -1.40
CA ALA A 102 -2.44 6.44 -1.84
C ALA A 102 -1.67 6.49 -3.18
N GLU A 103 -0.97 5.42 -3.54
CA GLU A 103 -0.26 5.23 -4.81
C GLU A 103 -1.20 5.08 -6.02
N HIS A 104 -2.46 4.72 -5.79
CA HIS A 104 -3.47 4.60 -6.82
C HIS A 104 -4.22 5.92 -7.07
N LEU A 105 -4.06 6.90 -6.18
CA LEU A 105 -4.73 8.20 -6.28
C LEU A 105 -3.88 9.17 -7.10
N PRO A 106 -4.49 10.11 -7.84
CA PRO A 106 -3.75 11.15 -8.55
C PRO A 106 -2.86 11.96 -7.58
N PRO A 107 -1.60 12.26 -7.93
CA PRO A 107 -0.68 12.99 -7.04
C PRO A 107 -1.22 14.32 -6.50
N GLU A 108 -2.04 15.01 -7.29
CA GLU A 108 -2.70 16.26 -6.91
C GLU A 108 -3.68 16.11 -5.73
N CYS A 109 -4.20 14.91 -5.50
CA CYS A 109 -5.14 14.62 -4.42
C CYS A 109 -4.44 14.24 -3.10
N ALA A 110 -3.12 14.03 -3.08
CA ALA A 110 -2.39 13.54 -1.90
C ALA A 110 -2.65 14.39 -0.64
N LYS A 111 -2.68 15.72 -0.76
CA LYS A 111 -2.99 16.63 0.36
C LYS A 111 -4.43 16.51 0.85
N ILE A 112 -5.38 16.35 -0.07
CA ILE A 112 -6.81 16.18 0.26
C ILE A 112 -7.02 14.84 0.97
N PHE A 113 -6.35 13.80 0.48
CA PHE A 113 -6.42 12.46 1.05
C PHE A 113 -5.88 12.43 2.48
N VAL A 114 -4.63 12.90 2.69
CA VAL A 114 -4.04 13.02 4.03
C VAL A 114 -4.91 13.90 4.94
N GLY A 115 -5.40 15.03 4.43
CA GLY A 115 -6.32 15.92 5.16
C GLY A 115 -7.66 15.26 5.53
N SER A 116 -8.08 14.23 4.82
CA SER A 116 -9.27 13.43 5.18
C SER A 116 -8.92 12.42 6.27
N LEU A 117 -7.78 11.71 6.17
CA LEU A 117 -7.36 10.73 7.17
C LEU A 117 -7.18 11.36 8.56
N VAL A 118 -6.51 12.51 8.65
CA VAL A 118 -6.25 13.20 9.94
C VAL A 118 -7.51 13.75 10.62
N LYS A 119 -8.61 13.91 9.87
CA LYS A 119 -9.90 14.32 10.44
C LYS A 119 -10.68 13.16 11.04
N LEU A 120 -10.31 11.92 10.73
CA LEU A 120 -11.04 10.73 11.12
C LEU A 120 -10.57 10.12 12.43
N GLY A 121 -9.36 10.44 12.90
CA GLY A 121 -8.89 9.94 14.18
C GLY A 121 -7.43 10.29 14.48
N PRO A 122 -7.02 10.22 15.75
CA PRO A 122 -5.72 10.70 16.21
C PRO A 122 -4.54 9.79 15.85
N VAL A 123 -4.79 8.56 15.41
CA VAL A 123 -3.77 7.59 15.04
C VAL A 123 -4.09 7.00 13.68
N ILE A 124 -3.09 6.94 12.81
CA ILE A 124 -3.20 6.50 11.42
C ILE A 124 -2.17 5.41 11.17
N LEU A 125 -2.62 4.21 10.83
CA LEU A 125 -1.80 3.12 10.31
C LEU A 125 -1.79 3.24 8.78
N PHE A 126 -0.63 3.58 8.22
CA PHE A 126 -0.53 3.98 6.82
C PHE A 126 0.58 3.25 6.09
N SER A 127 0.33 2.87 4.84
CA SER A 127 1.34 2.43 3.89
C SER A 127 0.99 2.88 2.47
N ALA A 128 2.01 3.13 1.66
CA ALA A 128 1.87 3.43 0.25
C ALA A 128 3.13 3.01 -0.50
N ALA A 129 2.97 2.59 -1.75
CA ALA A 129 4.07 2.14 -2.59
C ALA A 129 5.17 3.21 -2.80
N VAL A 130 6.43 2.78 -2.70
CA VAL A 130 7.61 3.60 -3.03
C VAL A 130 7.88 3.60 -4.54
N PRO A 131 8.65 4.57 -5.09
CA PRO A 131 8.97 4.60 -6.50
C PRO A 131 9.63 3.30 -7.00
N CYS A 132 9.17 2.83 -8.16
CA CYS A 132 9.59 1.57 -8.78
C CYS A 132 9.21 0.31 -7.98
N GLN A 133 8.29 0.41 -7.02
CA GLN A 133 7.71 -0.77 -6.37
C GLN A 133 6.92 -1.60 -7.38
N GLY A 134 6.23 -0.92 -8.30
CA GLY A 134 5.34 -1.49 -9.28
C GLY A 134 4.05 -1.99 -8.64
N GLY A 135 3.11 -2.38 -9.49
CA GLY A 135 1.77 -2.79 -9.10
C GLY A 135 0.77 -2.39 -10.18
N THR A 136 -0.51 -2.69 -9.99
CA THR A 136 -1.51 -2.38 -11.01
C THR A 136 -2.02 -0.97 -10.82
N ASN A 137 -1.84 -0.09 -11.81
CA ASN A 137 -2.33 1.28 -11.77
C ASN A 137 -1.75 2.10 -10.59
N HIS A 138 -0.44 1.98 -10.39
CA HIS A 138 0.32 2.82 -9.45
C HIS A 138 0.70 4.10 -10.18
N ILE A 139 0.01 5.19 -9.89
CA ILE A 139 0.20 6.49 -10.56
C ILE A 139 0.86 7.53 -9.67
N ASN A 140 1.02 7.25 -8.38
CA ASN A 140 1.56 8.15 -7.37
C ASN A 140 2.44 7.42 -6.35
N GLU A 141 3.39 6.62 -6.83
CA GLU A 141 4.40 6.03 -5.96
C GLU A 141 5.30 7.14 -5.38
N GLN A 142 5.43 7.20 -4.06
CA GLN A 142 6.14 8.28 -3.35
C GLN A 142 6.95 7.74 -2.18
N TRP A 143 8.07 8.39 -1.88
CA TRP A 143 8.91 8.04 -0.74
C TRP A 143 8.17 8.25 0.60
N PRO A 144 8.45 7.45 1.64
CA PRO A 144 7.88 7.66 2.98
C PRO A 144 8.05 9.09 3.51
N ASP A 145 9.19 9.73 3.22
CA ASP A 145 9.47 11.13 3.59
C ASP A 145 8.45 12.13 3.00
N TYR A 146 7.91 11.86 1.81
CA TYR A 146 6.88 12.68 1.20
C TYR A 146 5.58 12.62 2.02
N TRP A 147 5.13 11.42 2.38
CA TRP A 147 3.92 11.21 3.18
C TRP A 147 4.11 11.76 4.60
N ALA A 148 5.27 11.50 5.22
CA ALA A 148 5.62 12.03 6.53
C ALA A 148 5.53 13.55 6.59
N LYS A 149 6.02 14.24 5.56
CA LYS A 149 5.88 15.70 5.46
C LYS A 149 4.42 16.14 5.41
N LEU A 150 3.58 15.48 4.62
CA LEU A 150 2.15 15.84 4.52
C LEU A 150 1.43 15.65 5.86
N PHE A 151 1.70 14.56 6.58
CA PHE A 151 1.16 14.34 7.93
C PHE A 151 1.70 15.37 8.93
N GLN A 152 2.99 15.71 8.87
CA GLN A 152 3.60 16.73 9.72
C GLN A 152 2.98 18.11 9.52
N GLU A 153 2.67 18.50 8.28
CA GLU A 153 1.94 19.73 7.96
C GLU A 153 0.54 19.78 8.60
N GLN A 154 -0.04 18.62 8.95
CA GLN A 154 -1.33 18.49 9.66
C GLN A 154 -1.18 18.27 11.17
N GLY A 155 0.03 18.40 11.73
CA GLY A 155 0.27 18.24 13.17
C GLY A 155 0.55 16.81 13.63
N TYR A 156 0.68 15.85 12.72
CA TYR A 156 0.96 14.45 13.06
C TYR A 156 2.47 14.18 13.08
N VAL A 157 2.89 13.18 13.87
CA VAL A 157 4.29 12.73 14.00
C VAL A 157 4.42 11.34 13.41
N THR A 158 5.47 11.12 12.62
CA THR A 158 5.80 9.82 12.04
C THR A 158 6.47 8.91 13.07
N ILE A 159 6.04 7.65 13.12
CA ILE A 159 6.51 6.65 14.08
C ILE A 159 6.80 5.34 13.36
N ASP A 160 8.05 4.90 13.40
CA ASP A 160 8.53 3.66 12.78
C ASP A 160 8.71 2.55 13.82
N CYS A 161 7.60 2.09 14.40
CA CYS A 161 7.60 1.09 15.47
C CYS A 161 7.24 -0.33 15.00
N LEU A 162 6.80 -0.47 13.74
CA LEU A 162 6.29 -1.72 13.18
C LEU A 162 7.35 -2.46 12.37
N ARG A 163 8.05 -1.75 11.48
CA ARG A 163 8.89 -2.37 10.43
C ARG A 163 9.98 -3.24 11.02
N SER A 164 10.65 -2.79 12.09
CA SER A 164 11.69 -3.57 12.78
C SER A 164 11.19 -4.90 13.36
N LYS A 165 9.90 -5.01 13.70
CA LYS A 165 9.28 -6.22 14.27
C LYS A 165 8.84 -7.22 13.20
N ILE A 166 8.55 -6.75 11.98
CA ILE A 166 7.96 -7.55 10.90
C ILE A 166 8.87 -7.73 9.67
N TRP A 167 10.02 -7.07 9.63
CA TRP A 167 10.90 -7.01 8.44
C TRP A 167 11.27 -8.39 7.87
N GLN A 168 11.52 -9.38 8.73
CA GLN A 168 11.89 -10.73 8.34
C GLN A 168 10.75 -11.75 8.54
N ASN A 169 9.53 -11.28 8.80
CA ASN A 169 8.39 -12.17 9.00
C ASN A 169 7.79 -12.57 7.64
N ASP A 170 8.08 -13.79 7.19
CA ASP A 170 7.58 -14.32 5.90
C ASP A 170 6.04 -14.46 5.83
N ARG A 171 5.34 -14.37 6.97
CA ARG A 171 3.86 -14.31 7.01
C ARG A 171 3.32 -12.91 6.71
N VAL A 172 4.18 -11.89 6.74
CA VAL A 172 3.85 -10.52 6.34
C VAL A 172 4.34 -10.26 4.92
N LYS A 173 3.49 -9.68 4.08
CA LYS A 173 3.92 -9.29 2.73
C LYS A 173 4.98 -8.21 2.82
N TRP A 174 6.06 -8.39 2.07
CA TRP A 174 7.23 -7.51 2.13
C TRP A 174 6.91 -6.02 1.91
N TYR A 175 5.89 -5.71 1.10
CA TYR A 175 5.48 -4.33 0.85
C TYR A 175 4.86 -3.69 2.10
N TYR A 176 4.06 -4.42 2.87
CA TYR A 176 3.62 -3.95 4.19
C TYR A 176 4.81 -3.80 5.14
N ALA A 177 5.70 -4.80 5.22
CA ALA A 177 6.88 -4.72 6.08
C ALA A 177 7.79 -3.52 5.74
N GLN A 178 7.82 -3.10 4.47
CA GLN A 178 8.60 -1.96 3.99
C GLN A 178 7.93 -0.61 4.24
N ASN A 179 6.63 -0.53 3.93
CA ASN A 179 5.95 0.74 3.73
C ASN A 179 5.11 1.18 4.93
N ILE A 180 4.90 0.32 5.93
CA ILE A 180 3.96 0.60 7.02
C ILE A 180 4.58 1.49 8.09
N PHE A 181 3.83 2.52 8.49
CA PHE A 181 4.16 3.43 9.58
C PHE A 181 2.91 3.74 10.41
N ILE A 182 3.13 4.23 11.63
CA ILE A 182 2.10 4.92 12.40
C ILE A 182 2.34 6.43 12.28
N PHE A 183 1.27 7.18 12.07
CA PHE A 183 1.24 8.63 12.24
C PHE A 183 0.29 8.95 13.39
N ALA A 184 0.73 9.74 14.36
CA ALA A 184 -0.11 10.10 15.51
C ALA A 184 -0.14 11.61 15.74
N ASP A 185 -1.30 12.11 16.11
CA ASP A 185 -1.50 13.49 16.53
C ASP A 185 -0.63 13.81 17.76
N ARG A 186 -0.09 15.05 17.82
CA ARG A 186 0.80 15.49 18.90
C ARG A 186 0.12 15.53 20.26
N GLU A 187 -1.15 15.91 20.31
CA GLU A 187 -1.90 15.95 21.58
C GLU A 187 -2.18 14.54 22.06
N TYR A 188 -2.53 13.62 21.16
CA TYR A 188 -2.68 12.21 21.49
C TYR A 188 -1.39 11.61 22.05
N LEU A 189 -0.24 11.90 21.45
CA LEU A 189 1.07 11.42 21.91
C LEU A 189 1.41 11.86 23.33
N ALA A 190 1.01 13.06 23.74
CA ALA A 190 1.20 13.53 25.12
C ALA A 190 0.50 12.64 26.15
N THR A 191 -0.55 11.91 25.74
CA THR A 191 -1.31 10.98 26.58
C THR A 191 -0.90 9.51 26.40
N ASN A 192 -0.19 9.17 25.33
CA ASN A 192 0.24 7.80 25.01
C ASN A 192 1.76 7.64 25.13
N GLN A 193 2.23 7.32 26.34
CA GLN A 193 3.65 7.17 26.63
C GLN A 193 4.34 6.03 25.87
N LEU A 194 3.59 4.99 25.45
CA LEU A 194 4.16 3.88 24.69
C LEU A 194 4.55 4.34 23.28
N LEU A 195 3.64 5.03 22.58
CA LEU A 195 3.96 5.61 21.27
C LEU A 195 4.98 6.73 21.37
N GLN A 196 4.93 7.57 22.41
CA GLN A 196 5.93 8.63 22.61
C GLN A 196 7.36 8.07 22.70
N LYS A 197 7.56 6.91 23.35
CA LYS A 197 8.89 6.25 23.39
C LYS A 197 9.34 5.79 22.00
N GLU A 198 8.41 5.39 21.15
CA GLU A 198 8.73 4.97 19.78
C GLU A 198 8.99 6.16 18.85
N VAL A 199 8.40 7.33 19.13
CA VAL A 199 8.79 8.60 18.47
C VAL A 199 10.28 8.86 18.71
N ASP A 200 10.75 8.75 19.95
CA ASP A 200 12.16 9.01 20.31
C ASP A 200 13.13 8.01 19.65
N ARG A 201 12.64 6.82 19.30
CA ARG A 201 13.41 5.76 18.62
C ARG A 201 13.33 5.86 17.09
N THR A 202 12.38 6.63 16.56
CA THR A 202 12.15 6.74 15.12
C THR A 202 13.27 7.55 14.49
N ASN A 203 14.03 6.92 13.59
CA ASN A 203 15.04 7.62 12.79
C ASN A 203 14.39 8.29 11.58
N ILE A 204 13.95 9.53 11.73
CA ILE A 204 13.32 10.32 10.66
C ILE A 204 14.21 10.54 9.43
N PHE A 205 15.52 10.33 9.54
CA PHE A 205 16.45 10.45 8.41
C PHE A 205 16.59 9.15 7.60
N GLN A 206 15.90 8.07 8.02
CA GLN A 206 16.02 6.75 7.43
C GLN A 206 14.65 6.06 7.22
N LEU A 207 13.64 6.85 6.85
CA LEU A 207 12.30 6.32 6.56
C LEU A 207 12.28 5.51 5.24
N SER A 208 12.99 5.99 4.22
CA SER A 208 13.08 5.39 2.88
C SER A 208 13.96 4.13 2.83
N LEU A 209 13.55 3.06 3.51
CA LEU A 209 14.18 1.73 3.45
C LEU A 209 13.64 0.91 2.29
N ILE A 210 14.52 0.12 1.66
CA ILE A 210 14.15 -0.84 0.61
C ILE A 210 14.32 -2.26 1.12
N HIS A 211 13.24 -3.03 1.03
CA HIS A 211 13.22 -4.44 1.39
C HIS A 211 14.05 -5.28 0.38
N PRO A 212 14.85 -6.26 0.85
CA PRO A 212 15.65 -7.09 -0.05
C PRO A 212 14.85 -7.76 -1.16
N GLN A 213 13.61 -8.17 -0.90
CA GLN A 213 12.75 -8.76 -1.93
C GLN A 213 12.43 -7.78 -3.07
N LEU A 214 12.15 -6.51 -2.77
CA LEU A 214 11.94 -5.49 -3.81
C LEU A 214 13.23 -5.27 -4.60
N TYR A 215 14.34 -5.03 -3.89
CA TYR A 215 15.63 -4.80 -4.53
C TYR A 215 16.04 -5.95 -5.46
N LEU A 216 16.00 -7.19 -4.96
CA LEU A 216 16.41 -8.37 -5.72
C LEU A 216 15.48 -8.63 -6.90
N ARG A 217 14.17 -8.41 -6.75
CA ARG A 217 13.21 -8.51 -7.85
C ARG A 217 13.55 -7.52 -8.96
N THR A 218 13.64 -6.24 -8.64
CA THR A 218 13.91 -5.17 -9.61
C THR A 218 15.29 -5.35 -10.26
N ALA A 219 16.31 -5.71 -9.48
CA ALA A 219 17.65 -5.98 -9.99
C ALA A 219 17.66 -7.20 -10.94
N SER A 220 16.97 -8.28 -10.59
CA SER A 220 16.88 -9.49 -11.42
C SER A 220 16.15 -9.24 -12.73
N GLU A 221 15.03 -8.49 -12.68
CA GLU A 221 14.28 -8.08 -13.87
C GLU A 221 15.14 -7.21 -14.80
N ALA A 222 15.90 -6.26 -14.25
CA ALA A 222 16.82 -5.43 -15.01
C ALA A 222 17.97 -6.24 -15.65
N ILE A 223 18.55 -7.20 -14.92
CA ILE A 223 19.59 -8.10 -15.45
C ILE A 223 19.03 -8.92 -16.61
N LYS A 224 17.85 -9.51 -16.43
CA LYS A 224 17.19 -10.32 -17.47
C LYS A 224 16.90 -9.49 -18.72
N LEU A 225 16.41 -8.26 -18.56
CA LEU A 225 16.16 -7.37 -19.69
C LEU A 225 17.47 -7.03 -20.44
N ARG A 226 18.56 -6.74 -19.71
CA ARG A 226 19.88 -6.51 -20.32
C ARG A 226 20.36 -7.71 -21.13
N GLN A 227 20.16 -8.93 -20.64
CA GLN A 227 20.50 -10.16 -21.37
C GLN A 227 19.62 -10.36 -22.61
N GLU A 228 18.31 -10.13 -22.49
CA GLU A 228 17.37 -10.20 -23.62
C GLU A 228 17.78 -9.21 -24.74
N ILE A 229 18.14 -7.97 -24.38
CA ILE A 229 18.63 -6.95 -25.33
C ILE A 229 19.96 -7.37 -25.96
N ALA A 230 20.93 -7.84 -25.17
CA ALA A 230 22.23 -8.27 -25.68
C ALA A 230 22.09 -9.42 -26.70
N ASN A 231 21.20 -10.37 -26.45
CA ASN A 231 20.91 -11.47 -27.37
C ASN A 231 20.31 -10.97 -28.70
N VAL A 232 19.41 -9.99 -28.67
CA VAL A 232 18.84 -9.38 -29.89
C VAL A 232 19.93 -8.66 -30.69
N LEU A 233 20.81 -7.92 -30.04
CA LEU A 233 21.90 -7.19 -30.71
C LEU A 233 22.94 -8.15 -31.32
N ALA A 234 23.29 -9.24 -30.64
CA ALA A 234 24.20 -10.25 -31.19
C ALA A 234 23.64 -10.94 -32.46
N LEU A 235 22.31 -11.06 -32.58
CA LEU A 235 21.66 -11.54 -33.81
C LEU A 235 21.72 -10.51 -34.94
N THR A 236 21.85 -9.20 -34.65
CA THR A 236 21.92 -8.17 -35.70
C THR A 236 23.29 -8.04 -36.36
N ASP A 237 24.37 -8.43 -35.68
CA ASP A 237 25.74 -8.41 -36.25
C ASP A 237 26.02 -9.56 -37.24
N SER A 238 25.17 -10.59 -37.27
CA SER A 238 25.37 -11.79 -38.08
C SER A 238 24.45 -11.84 -39.32
N ARG A 239 24.59 -10.90 -40.26
CA ARG A 239 23.92 -10.91 -41.61
C ARG A 239 22.46 -11.43 -41.60
N ILE A 240 21.65 -10.93 -40.68
CA ILE A 240 20.23 -11.28 -40.63
C ILE A 240 19.45 -10.10 -41.21
N SER A 241 18.76 -10.34 -42.34
CA SER A 241 17.82 -9.39 -42.96
C SER A 241 16.90 -8.77 -41.90
N LEU A 242 16.68 -7.45 -41.94
CA LEU A 242 15.70 -6.73 -41.11
C LEU A 242 14.34 -7.46 -41.01
N LYS A 243 13.94 -8.24 -42.04
CA LYS A 243 12.73 -9.08 -42.03
C LYS A 243 12.75 -10.18 -40.95
N LYS A 244 13.90 -10.81 -40.69
CA LYS A 244 14.05 -11.84 -39.66
C LYS A 244 14.09 -11.23 -38.26
N VAL A 245 14.72 -10.06 -38.08
CA VAL A 245 14.68 -9.32 -36.81
C VAL A 245 13.25 -8.87 -36.49
N LEU A 246 12.51 -8.35 -37.49
CA LEU A 246 11.08 -8.07 -37.34
C LEU A 246 10.29 -9.34 -37.00
N PHE A 247 10.58 -10.48 -37.62
CA PHE A 247 9.89 -11.74 -37.32
C PHE A 247 10.13 -12.23 -35.88
N SER A 248 11.37 -12.11 -35.37
CA SER A 248 11.70 -12.41 -33.97
C SER A 248 11.01 -11.44 -33.00
N LEU A 249 11.01 -10.14 -33.32
CA LEU A 249 10.26 -9.13 -32.57
C LEU A 249 8.74 -9.32 -32.67
N LEU A 250 8.22 -9.90 -33.76
CA LEU A 250 6.82 -10.27 -33.91
C LEU A 250 6.46 -11.55 -33.12
N THR A 251 7.41 -12.44 -32.85
CA THR A 251 7.23 -13.58 -31.92
C THR A 251 7.28 -13.17 -30.44
N LEU A 252 7.93 -12.05 -30.12
CA LEU A 252 7.62 -11.23 -28.95
C LEU A 252 6.35 -10.43 -29.27
N THR A 253 5.22 -11.13 -29.42
CA THR A 253 3.94 -10.52 -29.81
C THR A 253 3.74 -9.18 -29.09
N LYS A 254 3.27 -8.16 -29.82
CA LYS A 254 2.89 -6.85 -29.25
C LYS A 254 2.04 -7.03 -27.98
N ALA A 255 1.28 -8.13 -27.89
CA ALA A 255 0.58 -8.61 -26.70
C ALA A 255 1.50 -8.98 -25.51
N ARG A 256 2.58 -9.74 -25.67
CA ARG A 256 3.56 -10.06 -24.61
C ARG A 256 4.37 -8.84 -24.17
N LEU A 257 4.81 -8.02 -25.12
CA LEU A 257 5.52 -6.78 -24.79
C LEU A 257 4.58 -5.78 -24.13
N SER A 258 3.34 -5.63 -24.62
CA SER A 258 2.29 -4.83 -23.98
C SER A 258 1.88 -5.38 -22.62
N ARG A 259 1.84 -6.71 -22.40
CA ARG A 259 1.57 -7.31 -21.09
C ARG A 259 2.70 -7.04 -20.10
N LYS A 260 3.96 -7.20 -20.52
CA LYS A 260 5.14 -6.89 -19.70
C LYS A 260 5.21 -5.39 -19.39
N ILE A 261 4.95 -4.52 -20.38
CA ILE A 261 4.91 -3.06 -20.19
C ILE A 261 3.74 -2.66 -19.27
N LYS A 262 2.55 -3.24 -19.42
CA LYS A 262 1.40 -3.04 -18.50
C LYS A 262 1.56 -3.71 -17.12
N GLN A 263 2.62 -4.46 -16.90
CA GLN A 263 3.00 -4.98 -15.58
C GLN A 263 4.13 -4.15 -14.96
N LEU A 264 4.72 -3.24 -15.73
CA LEU A 264 5.78 -2.31 -15.34
C LEU A 264 5.25 -0.88 -15.10
N PHE A 265 4.00 -0.58 -15.52
CA PHE A 265 3.22 0.64 -15.32
C PHE A 265 1.79 0.24 -14.96
#